data_AF-A0A382F6Q0-F1
#
_entry.id   AF-A0A382F6Q0-F1
#
_cell.length_a   1.000
_cell.length_b   1.000
_cell.length_c   1.000
_cell.angle_alpha   90.00
_cell.angle_beta   90.00
_cell.angle_gamma   90.00
#
_symmetry.space_group_name_H-M   'P 1'
#
loop_
_entity.id
_entity.type
_entity.pdbx_description
1 polymer ?
#
loop_
_entity_poly.entity_id
_entity_poly.type
_entity_poly.pdbx_seq_one_letter_code
_entity_poly.pdbx_strand_id
1 'polypeptide(L)'
;TKPSAFDRINVRRLFLVLEKAISIASKFQLFEFNDEFTRAQFRNMVEPFLRDVQGRRGIFDFKVVCDATNNTGEVIDRNEFIGDIYVKPARSINFITLNFIATRTGVAFSEVGG
;
A
#
# COMPACT_ATOMS: atom_id res chain seq x y z
N THR A 1 -16.05 -7.10 17.80
CA THR A 1 -15.76 -6.14 16.71
C THR A 1 -14.94 -6.84 15.65
N LYS A 2 -15.28 -6.69 14.37
CA LYS A 2 -14.56 -7.35 13.26
C LYS A 2 -13.16 -6.72 13.14
N PRO A 3 -12.07 -7.50 13.11
CA PRO A 3 -10.73 -6.93 13.00
C PRO A 3 -10.59 -6.14 11.69
N SER A 4 -10.34 -4.84 11.77
CA SER A 4 -10.04 -3.98 10.63
C SER A 4 -8.54 -4.01 10.32
N ALA A 5 -8.19 -3.82 9.05
CA ALA A 5 -6.80 -3.64 8.65
C ALA A 5 -6.13 -2.48 9.40
N PHE A 6 -6.91 -1.47 9.83
CA PHE A 6 -6.48 -0.28 10.57
C PHE A 6 -6.44 -0.45 12.10
N ASP A 7 -6.83 -1.61 12.64
CA ASP A 7 -6.78 -1.84 14.10
C ASP A 7 -5.34 -1.82 14.64
N ARG A 8 -4.35 -1.99 13.76
CA ARG A 8 -2.93 -1.94 14.12
C ARG A 8 -2.39 -0.52 13.93
N ILE A 9 -1.82 0.03 15.00
CA ILE A 9 -1.26 1.40 14.99
C ILE A 9 -0.16 1.59 13.93
N ASN A 10 0.65 0.57 13.64
CA ASN A 10 1.69 0.66 12.62
C ASN A 10 1.10 0.87 11.22
N VAL A 11 0.01 0.16 10.89
CA VAL A 11 -0.70 0.32 9.61
C VAL A 11 -1.36 1.69 9.54
N ARG A 12 -2.03 2.13 10.62
CA ARG A 12 -2.65 3.46 10.66
C ARG A 12 -1.64 4.58 10.46
N ARG A 13 -0.50 4.52 11.15
CA ARG A 13 0.58 5.52 11.00
C ARG A 13 1.19 5.52 9.61
N LEU A 14 1.38 4.34 9.02
CA LEU A 14 1.83 4.22 7.63
C LEU A 14 0.86 4.96 6.69
N PHE A 15 -0.44 4.68 6.76
CA PHE A 15 -1.43 5.33 5.90
C PHE A 15 -1.47 6.85 6.09
N LEU A 16 -1.38 7.35 7.32
CA LEU A 16 -1.31 8.80 7.58
C LEU A 16 -0.09 9.45 6.90
N VAL A 17 1.06 8.79 6.90
CA VAL A 17 2.28 9.28 6.24
C VAL A 17 2.09 9.28 4.72
N LEU A 18 1.57 8.19 4.16
CA LEU A 18 1.33 8.06 2.72
C LEU A 18 0.33 9.12 2.23
N GLU A 19 -0.84 9.21 2.88
CA GLU A 19 -1.89 10.16 2.55
C GLU A 19 -1.40 11.60 2.61
N LYS A 20 -0.65 11.97 3.66
CA LYS A 20 -0.10 13.31 3.80
C LYS A 20 0.89 13.64 2.68
N ALA A 21 1.84 12.74 2.41
CA ALA A 21 2.87 12.97 1.39
C ALA A 21 2.25 13.08 -0.02
N ILE A 22 1.36 12.15 -0.36
CA ILE A 22 0.72 12.10 -1.67
C ILE A 22 -0.26 13.27 -1.83
N SER A 23 -1.01 13.66 -0.80
CA SER A 23 -1.90 14.82 -0.84
C SER A 23 -1.13 16.12 -1.13
N ILE A 24 0.02 16.33 -0.50
CA ILE A 24 0.87 17.50 -0.77
C ILE A 24 1.32 17.49 -2.23
N ALA A 25 1.79 16.34 -2.72
CA ALA A 25 2.29 16.21 -4.08
C ALA A 25 1.17 16.36 -5.13
N SER A 26 -0.05 15.91 -4.82
CA SER A 26 -1.21 15.99 -5.71
C SER A 26 -1.67 17.42 -5.97
N LYS A 27 -1.35 18.38 -5.07
CA LYS A 27 -1.72 19.79 -5.24
C LYS A 27 -1.13 20.42 -6.49
N PHE A 28 0.00 19.89 -7.01
CA PHE A 28 0.60 20.37 -8.24
C PHE A 28 -0.23 20.06 -9.49
N GLN A 29 -1.24 19.19 -9.39
CA GLN A 29 -2.15 18.86 -10.50
C GLN A 29 -3.44 19.68 -10.50
N LEU A 30 -3.63 20.53 -9.49
CA LEU A 30 -4.79 21.43 -9.47
C LEU A 30 -4.69 22.41 -10.64
N PHE A 31 -5.80 22.55 -11.37
CA PHE A 31 -5.91 23.40 -12.57
C PHE A 31 -5.14 22.92 -13.80
N GLU A 32 -4.56 21.72 -13.77
CA GLU A 32 -4.02 21.04 -14.97
C GLU A 32 -5.12 20.32 -15.76
N PHE A 33 -4.84 19.98 -17.01
CA PHE A 33 -5.76 19.22 -17.85
C PHE A 33 -5.78 17.74 -17.43
N ASN A 34 -6.97 17.14 -17.32
CA ASN A 34 -7.12 15.70 -17.08
C ASN A 34 -6.91 14.90 -18.37
N ASP A 35 -5.67 14.87 -18.84
CA ASP A 35 -5.23 14.11 -20.02
C ASP A 35 -4.25 12.99 -19.64
N GLU A 36 -3.81 12.21 -20.63
CA GLU A 36 -2.88 11.11 -20.41
C GLU A 36 -1.55 11.60 -19.83
N PHE A 37 -1.11 12.79 -20.23
CA PHE A 37 0.17 13.36 -19.80
C PHE A 37 0.15 13.68 -18.30
N THR A 38 -0.82 14.44 -17.83
CA THR A 38 -0.98 14.79 -16.40
C THR A 38 -1.19 13.54 -15.55
N ARG A 39 -2.00 12.58 -16.02
CA ARG A 39 -2.19 11.29 -15.33
C ARG A 39 -0.91 10.48 -15.22
N ALA A 40 -0.11 10.43 -16.29
CA ALA A 40 1.20 9.78 -16.26
C ALA A 40 2.17 10.51 -15.33
N GLN A 41 2.20 11.84 -15.33
CA GLN A 41 3.00 12.63 -14.38
C GLN A 41 2.63 12.33 -12.93
N PHE A 42 1.33 12.24 -12.60
CA PHE A 42 0.87 11.84 -11.28
C PHE A 42 1.41 10.46 -10.87
N ARG A 43 1.27 9.45 -11.74
CA ARG A 43 1.81 8.09 -11.47
C ARG A 43 3.33 8.13 -11.28
N ASN A 44 4.06 8.83 -12.14
CA ASN A 44 5.51 8.97 -12.08
C ASN A 44 5.99 9.69 -10.82
N MET A 45 5.13 10.45 -10.16
CA MET A 45 5.42 11.08 -8.86
C MET A 45 5.12 10.14 -7.68
N VAL A 46 4.01 9.41 -7.73
CA VAL A 46 3.54 8.55 -6.61
C VAL A 46 4.27 7.21 -6.56
N GLU A 47 4.49 6.56 -7.71
CA GLU A 47 5.07 5.21 -7.76
C GLU A 47 6.50 5.15 -7.19
N PRO A 48 7.42 6.08 -7.49
CA PRO A 48 8.76 6.06 -6.89
C PRO A 48 8.74 6.24 -5.37
N PHE A 49 7.83 7.07 -4.85
CA PHE A 49 7.66 7.23 -3.41
C PHE A 49 7.20 5.92 -2.75
N LEU A 50 6.20 5.24 -3.32
CA LEU A 50 5.76 3.93 -2.82
C LEU A 50 6.84 2.85 -2.97
N ARG A 51 7.68 2.90 -4.01
CA ARG A 51 8.87 2.04 -4.15
C ARG A 51 9.87 2.25 -3.01
N ASP A 52 10.16 3.49 -2.60
CA ASP A 52 11.04 3.75 -1.45
C ASP A 52 10.45 3.16 -0.16
N VAL A 53 9.14 3.33 0.08
CA VAL A 53 8.46 2.71 1.22
C VAL A 53 8.52 1.18 1.16
N GLN A 54 8.38 0.58 -0.03
CA GLN A 54 8.54 -0.86 -0.25
C GLN A 54 9.98 -1.32 0.04
N GLY A 55 10.99 -0.59 -0.45
CA GLY A 55 12.40 -0.87 -0.19
C GLY A 55 12.78 -0.79 1.30
N ARG A 56 12.10 0.09 2.05
CA ARG A 56 12.22 0.20 3.52
C ARG A 56 11.35 -0.80 4.28
N ARG A 57 10.74 -1.77 3.59
CA ARG A 57 9.89 -2.83 4.16
C ARG A 57 8.62 -2.33 4.85
N GLY A 58 8.15 -1.12 4.50
CA GLY A 58 6.88 -0.58 5.00
C GLY A 58 5.65 -1.22 4.36
N ILE A 59 5.78 -1.65 3.10
CA ILE A 59 4.72 -2.29 2.32
C ILE A 59 5.28 -3.50 1.57
N PHE A 60 4.43 -4.49 1.32
CA PHE A 60 4.79 -5.66 0.52
C PHE A 60 4.60 -5.39 -0.98
N ASP A 61 3.55 -4.66 -1.33
CA ASP A 61 3.12 -4.45 -2.71
C ASP A 61 2.22 -3.22 -2.81
N PHE A 62 2.10 -2.64 -4.01
CA PHE A 62 1.20 -1.53 -4.29
C PHE A 62 0.78 -1.49 -5.76
N LYS A 63 -0.30 -0.78 -6.04
CA LYS A 63 -0.76 -0.44 -7.40
C LYS A 63 -1.29 0.98 -7.40
N VAL A 64 -0.91 1.77 -8.41
CA VAL A 64 -1.47 3.10 -8.66
C VAL A 64 -2.27 3.03 -9.95
N VAL A 65 -3.53 3.47 -9.91
CA VAL A 65 -4.38 3.60 -11.10
C VAL A 65 -4.74 5.06 -11.26
N CYS A 66 -4.31 5.63 -12.37
CA CYS A 66 -4.66 6.98 -12.78
C CYS A 66 -4.52 6.98 -14.30
N ASP A 67 -5.58 6.55 -14.96
CA ASP A 67 -5.66 6.36 -16.40
C ASP A 67 -7.13 6.49 -16.86
N ALA A 68 -7.42 6.17 -18.13
CA ALA A 68 -8.76 6.28 -18.68
C ALA A 68 -9.78 5.30 -18.05
N THR A 69 -9.33 4.28 -17.31
CA THR A 69 -10.24 3.32 -16.66
C THR A 69 -10.94 3.90 -15.44
N ASN A 70 -10.29 4.84 -14.74
CA ASN A 70 -10.86 5.56 -13.59
C ASN A 70 -11.04 7.06 -13.80
N ASN A 71 -10.52 7.61 -14.90
CA ASN A 71 -10.81 8.96 -15.38
C ASN A 71 -11.61 8.87 -16.69
N THR A 72 -12.86 8.42 -16.58
CA THR A 72 -13.79 8.33 -17.71
C THR A 72 -14.21 9.72 -18.19
N GLY A 73 -14.89 9.80 -19.33
CA GLY A 73 -15.43 11.06 -19.85
C GLY A 73 -16.30 11.78 -18.82
N GLU A 74 -17.14 11.05 -18.09
CA GLU A 74 -18.02 11.64 -17.06
C GLU A 74 -17.24 12.22 -15.87
N VAL A 75 -16.09 11.64 -15.51
CA VAL A 75 -15.20 12.18 -14.46
C VAL A 75 -14.57 13.49 -14.94
N ILE A 76 -14.10 13.49 -16.18
CA ILE A 76 -13.49 14.68 -16.80
C ILE A 76 -14.53 15.81 -16.93
N ASP A 77 -15.75 15.51 -17.38
CA ASP A 77 -16.84 16.48 -17.53
C ASP A 77 -17.27 17.10 -16.19
N ARG A 78 -17.05 16.40 -15.07
CA ARG A 78 -17.24 16.93 -13.72
C ARG A 78 -16.04 17.73 -13.18
N ASN A 79 -15.00 17.93 -14.00
CA ASN A 79 -13.73 18.55 -13.59
C ASN A 79 -13.04 17.80 -12.44
N GLU A 80 -13.21 16.47 -12.39
CA GLU A 80 -12.59 15.61 -11.39
C GLU A 80 -11.31 14.97 -11.94
N PHE A 81 -10.44 14.54 -11.02
CA PHE A 81 -9.24 13.77 -11.30
C PHE A 81 -9.11 12.66 -10.26
N ILE A 82 -9.11 11.40 -10.71
CA ILE A 82 -9.14 10.23 -9.82
C ILE A 82 -7.81 9.49 -9.89
N GLY A 83 -7.18 9.32 -8.72
CA GLY A 83 -5.98 8.51 -8.53
C GLY A 83 -6.22 7.47 -7.44
N ASP A 84 -6.43 6.22 -7.84
CA ASP A 84 -6.61 5.11 -6.89
C ASP A 84 -5.27 4.52 -6.49
N ILE A 85 -5.06 4.34 -5.19
CA ILE A 85 -3.80 3.89 -4.62
C ILE A 85 -4.05 2.69 -3.72
N TYR A 86 -3.66 1.52 -4.19
CA TYR A 86 -3.79 0.25 -3.49
C TYR A 86 -2.48 -0.10 -2.82
N VAL A 87 -2.52 -0.44 -1.53
CA VAL A 87 -1.33 -0.74 -0.73
C VAL A 87 -1.54 -2.02 0.08
N LYS A 88 -0.57 -2.94 0.03
CA LYS A 88 -0.49 -4.10 0.94
C LYS A 88 0.50 -3.77 2.06
N PRO A 89 0.04 -3.30 3.24
CA PRO A 89 0.95 -2.82 4.30
C PRO A 89 1.66 -3.96 5.02
N ALA A 90 2.89 -3.71 5.47
CA ALA A 90 3.54 -4.58 6.43
C ALA A 90 2.84 -4.50 7.81
N ARG A 91 2.72 -5.63 8.50
CA ARG A 91 2.06 -5.72 9.81
C ARG A 91 3.09 -5.98 10.90
N SER A 92 3.04 -5.22 11.98
CA SER A 92 3.89 -5.45 13.14
C SER A 92 3.52 -6.74 13.86
N ILE A 93 4.52 -7.39 14.42
CA ILE A 93 4.35 -8.53 15.32
C ILE A 93 3.85 -7.98 16.66
N ASN A 94 2.65 -8.37 17.07
CA ASN A 94 2.09 -7.98 18.37
C ASN A 94 2.14 -9.12 19.40
N PHE A 95 2.29 -10.36 18.94
CA PHE A 95 2.33 -11.56 19.77
C PHE A 95 3.38 -12.51 19.22
N ILE A 96 4.13 -13.14 20.11
CA ILE A 96 5.13 -14.17 19.77
C ILE A 96 4.73 -15.42 20.54
N THR A 97 4.55 -16.53 19.82
CA THR A 97 4.34 -17.85 20.41
C THR A 97 5.61 -18.68 20.17
N LEU A 98 6.21 -19.17 21.25
CA LEU A 98 7.41 -20.02 21.20
C LEU A 98 7.01 -21.42 21.65
N ASN A 99 7.26 -22.42 20.81
CA ASN A 99 6.97 -23.83 21.11
C ASN A 99 8.30 -24.57 21.32
N PHE A 100 8.49 -25.10 22.52
CA PHE A 100 9.63 -25.96 22.85
C PHE A 100 9.20 -27.41 22.75
N ILE A 101 9.71 -28.14 21.77
CA ILE A 101 9.34 -29.53 21.49
C ILE A 101 10.59 -30.40 21.65
N ALA A 102 10.54 -31.36 22.58
CA ALA A 102 11.58 -32.37 22.72
C ALA A 102 11.20 -33.61 21.88
N THR A 103 12.06 -33.99 20.94
CA THR A 103 11.90 -35.20 20.13
C THR A 103 12.71 -36.36 20.72
N ARG A 104 12.31 -37.60 20.42
CA ARG A 104 13.13 -38.77 20.78
C ARG A 104 14.36 -38.83 19.87
N THR A 105 15.48 -39.32 20.39
CA THR A 105 16.78 -39.37 19.70
C THR A 105 16.74 -40.04 18.32
N GLY A 106 15.81 -40.98 18.09
CA GLY A 106 15.69 -41.70 16.82
C GLY A 106 14.64 -41.16 15.83
N VAL A 107 13.98 -40.02 16.12
CA VAL A 107 12.95 -39.45 15.24
C VAL A 107 13.56 -38.32 14.41
N ALA A 108 13.34 -38.35 13.10
CA ALA A 108 13.80 -37.29 12.22
C ALA A 108 12.91 -36.04 12.38
N PHE A 109 13.51 -34.84 12.46
CA PHE A 109 12.75 -33.59 12.63
C PHE A 109 11.76 -33.33 11.47
N SER A 110 12.01 -33.88 10.29
CA SER A 110 11.09 -33.83 9.15
C SER A 110 9.73 -34.49 9.43
N GLU A 111 9.64 -35.40 10.39
CA GLU A 111 8.41 -36.16 10.72
C GLU A 111 7.56 -35.47 11.80
N VAL A 112 8.05 -34.41 12.43
CA VAL A 112 7.44 -33.78 13.62
C VAL A 112 6.70 -32.47 13.29
N GLY A 113 6.87 -31.92 12.09
CA GLY A 113 6.42 -30.57 11.71
C GLY A 113 5.50 -30.48 10.48
N GLY A 114 4.71 -31.53 10.20
CA GLY A 114 3.65 -31.51 9.19
C GLY A 114 2.32 -31.00 9.73
#